data_AF-A0A381YPE8-F1
#
_entry.id   AF-A0A381YPE8-F1
#
_cell.length_a   1.000
_cell.length_b   1.000
_cell.length_c   1.000
_cell.angle_alpha   90.00
_cell.angle_beta   90.00
_cell.angle_gamma   90.00
#
_symmetry.space_group_name_H-M   'P 1'
#
loop_
_entity.id
_entity.type
_entity.pdbx_description
1 polymer ?
#
loop_
_entity_poly.entity_id
_entity_poly.type
_entity_poly.pdbx_seq_one_letter_code
_entity_poly.pdbx_strand_id
1 'polypeptide(L)'
;MTWHEVLGRVSFSNCDPIFHGLEDRWGILPAPPAWLTGHVIRKDCLMAPIPSADYAEYHEHLVLIPDLGIVSRGKVGSVLLFGSRPIESMRDIALPSDSSTSNKLLSWILKHRGIDPKTIEMGPNISTMLERCDGALLIGD
;
A
#
# COMPACT_ATOMS: atom_id res chain seq x y z
N MET A 1 -4.01 23.90 12.73
CA MET A 1 -3.41 22.75 13.43
C MET A 1 -1.96 22.68 13.05
N THR A 2 -1.09 22.45 14.03
CA THR A 2 0.31 22.15 13.75
C THR A 2 0.42 20.69 13.32
N TRP A 3 1.42 20.31 12.53
CA TRP A 3 1.56 18.93 12.05
C TRP A 3 1.71 17.90 13.18
N HIS A 4 2.17 18.34 14.35
CA HIS A 4 2.24 17.52 15.58
C HIS A 4 0.88 17.14 16.16
N GLU A 5 -0.22 17.74 15.68
CA GLU A 5 -1.60 17.45 16.11
C GLU A 5 -2.38 16.70 15.03
N VAL A 6 -1.70 16.24 13.97
CA VAL A 6 -2.32 15.61 12.81
C VAL A 6 -1.82 14.17 12.66
N LEU A 7 -2.74 13.23 12.47
CA LEU A 7 -2.45 11.83 12.17
C LEU A 7 -2.83 11.55 10.71
N GLY A 8 -1.90 10.97 9.95
CA GLY A 8 -2.19 10.43 8.63
C GLY A 8 -2.98 9.14 8.74
N ARG A 9 -4.04 8.99 7.95
CA ARG A 9 -4.92 7.82 7.95
C ARG A 9 -5.13 7.28 6.54
N VAL A 10 -5.06 5.96 6.42
CA VAL A 10 -5.47 5.25 5.21
C VAL A 10 -6.97 4.96 5.29
N SER A 11 -7.68 5.19 4.19
CA SER A 11 -9.13 4.92 4.08
C SER A 11 -9.45 3.46 3.75
N PHE A 12 -8.84 2.50 4.46
CA PHE A 12 -9.18 1.07 4.35
C PHE A 12 -9.76 0.57 5.66
N SER A 13 -10.72 -0.36 5.58
CA SER A 13 -11.42 -0.88 6.76
C SER A 13 -10.48 -1.52 7.80
N ASN A 14 -9.32 -2.04 7.37
CA ASN A 14 -8.31 -2.61 8.26
C ASN A 14 -7.63 -1.57 9.18
N CYS A 15 -7.81 -0.28 8.90
CA CYS A 15 -7.24 0.83 9.65
C CYS A 15 -8.23 1.38 10.69
N ASP A 16 -9.54 1.15 10.51
CA ASP A 16 -10.58 1.72 11.38
C ASP A 16 -10.43 1.38 12.86
N PRO A 17 -10.07 0.15 13.27
CA PRO A 17 -9.88 -0.16 14.68
C PRO A 17 -8.75 0.64 15.35
N ILE A 18 -7.74 1.06 14.58
CA ILE A 18 -6.60 1.84 15.09
C ILE A 18 -7.01 3.29 15.36
N PHE A 19 -7.92 3.83 14.56
CA PHE A 19 -8.34 5.23 14.62
C PHE A 19 -9.61 5.47 15.45
N HIS A 20 -10.31 4.41 15.84
CA HIS A 20 -11.53 4.50 16.63
C HIS A 20 -11.30 5.28 17.94
N GLY A 21 -12.01 6.40 18.10
CA GLY A 21 -11.93 7.28 19.28
C GLY A 21 -10.77 8.28 19.30
N LEU A 22 -9.95 8.35 18.24
CA LEU A 22 -8.89 9.35 18.11
C LEU A 22 -9.35 10.64 17.41
N GLU A 23 -10.39 10.56 16.59
CA GLU A 23 -10.86 11.67 15.73
C GLU A 23 -11.28 12.92 16.50
N ASP A 24 -11.75 12.77 17.74
CA ASP A 24 -12.16 13.90 18.58
C ASP A 24 -10.99 14.72 19.14
N ARG A 25 -9.76 14.19 19.08
CA ARG A 25 -8.55 14.78 19.69
C ARG A 25 -7.46 15.16 18.69
N TRP A 26 -7.54 14.63 17.47
CA TRP A 26 -6.49 14.76 16.48
C TRP A 26 -7.07 15.23 15.14
N GLY A 27 -6.32 16.07 14.42
CA GLY A 27 -6.59 16.30 13.01
C GLY A 27 -6.31 15.03 12.21
N ILE A 28 -7.16 14.71 11.23
CA ILE A 28 -6.97 13.54 10.37
C ILE A 28 -6.59 14.01 8.96
N LEU A 29 -5.49 13.48 8.44
CA LEU A 29 -5.06 13.65 7.06
C LEU A 29 -5.32 12.34 6.30
N PRO A 30 -6.41 12.23 5.53
CA PRO A 30 -6.70 11.04 4.73
C PRO A 30 -5.85 11.03 3.46
N ALA A 31 -5.12 9.95 3.22
CA ALA A 31 -4.38 9.75 1.98
C ALA A 31 -4.12 8.25 1.72
N PRO A 32 -3.87 7.86 0.46
CA PRO A 32 -3.44 6.50 0.15
C PRO A 32 -2.11 6.13 0.84
N PRO A 33 -1.85 4.85 1.15
CA PRO A 33 -0.69 4.43 1.93
C PRO A 33 0.64 4.95 1.38
N ALA A 34 0.90 4.77 0.10
CA ALA A 34 2.16 5.20 -0.53
C ALA A 34 2.36 6.72 -0.46
N TRP A 35 1.27 7.50 -0.37
CA TRP A 35 1.34 8.96 -0.32
C TRP A 35 1.62 9.45 1.11
N LEU A 36 1.14 8.71 2.12
CA LEU A 36 1.35 9.03 3.53
C LEU A 36 2.83 9.03 3.93
N THR A 37 3.67 8.20 3.29
CA THR A 37 5.12 8.25 3.46
C THR A 37 5.67 9.66 3.21
N GLY A 38 5.27 10.27 2.09
CA GLY A 38 5.69 11.63 1.75
C GLY A 38 5.17 12.66 2.75
N HIS A 39 3.94 12.51 3.24
CA HIS A 39 3.36 13.40 4.26
C HIS A 39 4.10 13.33 5.59
N VAL A 40 4.51 12.15 6.06
CA VAL A 40 5.30 12.01 7.29
C VAL A 40 6.69 12.64 7.11
N ILE A 41 7.37 12.34 6.00
CA ILE A 41 8.72 12.87 5.73
C ILE A 41 8.74 14.40 5.64
N ARG A 42 7.74 15.00 5.00
CA ARG A 42 7.60 16.46 4.90
C ARG A 42 7.06 17.13 6.16
N LYS A 43 6.69 16.36 7.19
CA LYS A 43 6.05 16.85 8.41
C LYS A 43 4.71 17.54 8.14
N ASP A 44 3.90 16.94 7.28
CA ASP A 44 2.49 17.31 7.10
C ASP A 44 1.60 16.67 8.18
N CYS A 45 2.05 15.56 8.78
CA CYS A 45 1.43 14.88 9.90
C CYS A 45 2.49 14.26 10.83
N LEU A 46 2.13 14.02 12.10
CA LEU A 46 3.02 13.48 13.13
C LEU A 46 3.42 12.02 12.84
N MET A 47 2.44 11.22 12.44
CA MET A 47 2.62 9.80 12.14
C MET A 47 1.53 9.35 11.17
N ALA A 48 1.79 8.24 10.48
CA ALA A 48 0.82 7.59 9.62
C ALA A 48 1.14 6.09 9.50
N PRO A 49 0.16 5.22 9.25
CA PRO A 49 0.43 3.88 8.75
C PRO A 49 0.99 3.99 7.33
N ILE A 50 2.25 3.60 7.16
CA ILE A 50 2.95 3.63 5.87
C ILE A 50 3.25 2.21 5.38
N PRO A 51 3.48 2.02 4.06
CA PRO A 51 3.91 0.74 3.53
C PRO A 51 5.23 0.27 4.18
N SER A 52 5.32 -1.01 4.53
CA SER A 52 6.55 -1.61 5.07
C SER A 52 7.77 -1.45 4.13
N ALA A 53 7.55 -1.50 2.81
CA ALA A 53 8.60 -1.24 1.82
C ALA A 53 9.13 0.20 1.91
N ASP A 54 8.27 1.17 2.21
CA ASP A 54 8.66 2.56 2.33
C ASP A 54 9.39 2.79 3.66
N TYR A 55 8.93 2.18 4.75
CA TYR A 55 9.69 2.20 6.01
C TYR A 55 11.11 1.64 5.81
N ALA A 56 11.26 0.52 5.09
CA ALA A 56 12.56 -0.06 4.81
C ALA A 56 13.49 0.88 3.99
N GLU A 57 12.92 1.73 3.13
CA GLU A 57 13.67 2.72 2.35
C GLU A 57 14.07 3.94 3.21
N TYR A 58 13.19 4.38 4.11
CA TYR A 58 13.37 5.59 4.93
C TYR A 58 13.71 5.28 6.41
N HIS A 59 14.26 4.11 6.71
CA HIS A 59 14.45 3.63 8.08
C HIS A 59 15.37 4.50 8.94
N GLU A 60 16.25 5.31 8.32
CA GLU A 60 17.12 6.26 9.02
C GLU A 60 16.37 7.54 9.47
N HIS A 61 15.22 7.82 8.85
CA HIS A 61 14.42 9.02 9.11
C HIS A 61 13.14 8.74 9.89
N LEU A 62 12.75 7.47 9.99
CA LEU A 62 11.47 7.04 10.55
C LEU A 62 11.68 6.07 11.71
N VAL A 63 10.78 6.15 12.69
CA VAL A 63 10.73 5.23 13.82
C VAL A 63 9.40 4.50 13.80
N LEU A 64 9.43 3.18 13.98
CA LEU A 64 8.22 2.39 14.16
C LEU A 64 7.68 2.56 15.58
N ILE A 65 6.35 2.63 15.68
CA ILE A 65 5.69 2.54 16.98
C ILE A 65 5.71 1.08 17.40
N PRO A 66 6.24 0.75 18.58
CA PRO A 66 6.26 -0.62 19.07
C PRO A 66 4.84 -1.16 19.20
N ASP A 67 4.69 -2.46 18.93
CA ASP A 67 3.45 -3.23 19.08
C ASP A 67 2.26 -2.76 18.22
N LEU A 68 2.51 -1.92 17.21
CA LEU A 68 1.49 -1.42 16.29
C LEU A 68 1.86 -1.75 14.83
N GLY A 69 0.94 -2.40 14.11
CA GLY A 69 1.10 -2.67 12.69
C GLY A 69 -0.10 -3.37 12.07
N ILE A 70 -0.29 -3.18 10.77
CA ILE A 70 -1.28 -3.91 9.96
C ILE A 70 -0.56 -5.12 9.37
N VAL A 71 -0.75 -6.28 10.01
CA VAL A 71 -0.05 -7.52 9.66
C VAL A 71 -1.02 -8.70 9.58
N SER A 72 -0.64 -9.74 8.84
CA SER A 72 -1.43 -10.98 8.77
C SER A 72 -0.52 -12.19 8.71
N ARG A 73 -0.98 -13.29 9.32
CA ARG A 73 -0.41 -14.63 9.15
C ARG A 73 -1.33 -15.42 8.21
N GLY A 74 -0.95 -15.47 6.94
CA GLY A 74 -1.71 -16.19 5.90
C GLY A 74 -2.39 -15.25 4.91
N LYS A 75 -3.57 -15.63 4.43
CA LYS A 75 -4.31 -14.87 3.41
C LYS A 75 -4.88 -13.59 4.01
N VAL A 76 -4.59 -12.45 3.38
CA VAL A 76 -5.12 -11.12 3.79
C VAL A 76 -6.51 -10.82 3.23
N GLY A 77 -6.90 -11.45 2.12
CA GLY A 77 -8.21 -11.23 1.48
C GLY A 77 -8.33 -9.93 0.68
N SER A 78 -7.48 -8.94 0.93
CA SER A 78 -7.54 -7.58 0.35
C SER A 78 -6.30 -7.20 -0.46
N VAL A 79 -5.46 -8.17 -0.85
CA VAL A 79 -4.31 -7.97 -1.75
C VAL A 79 -4.34 -9.10 -2.77
N LEU A 80 -4.72 -8.77 -4.01
CA LEU A 80 -5.10 -9.76 -5.00
C LEU A 80 -4.49 -9.43 -6.37
N LEU A 81 -3.97 -10.47 -7.04
CA LEU A 81 -3.59 -10.41 -8.44
C LEU A 81 -4.72 -11.02 -9.28
N PHE A 82 -5.37 -10.20 -10.07
CA PHE A 82 -6.39 -10.61 -11.03
C PHE A 82 -5.78 -10.86 -12.40
N GLY A 83 -6.42 -11.71 -13.20
CA GLY A 83 -6.04 -11.93 -14.59
C GLY A 83 -6.89 -13.00 -15.25
N SER A 84 -6.90 -13.00 -16.59
CA SER A 84 -7.65 -13.96 -17.40
C SER A 84 -6.86 -15.23 -17.73
N ARG A 85 -5.61 -15.32 -17.25
CA ARG A 85 -4.67 -16.41 -17.53
C ARG A 85 -3.77 -16.69 -16.32
N PRO A 86 -3.11 -17.87 -16.26
CA PRO A 86 -2.12 -18.15 -15.22
C PRO A 86 -0.99 -17.11 -15.21
N ILE A 87 -0.46 -16.81 -14.02
CA ILE A 87 0.61 -15.81 -13.81
C ILE A 87 1.86 -16.09 -14.66
N GLU A 88 2.15 -17.36 -14.93
CA GLU A 88 3.27 -17.83 -15.75
C GLU A 88 3.16 -17.42 -17.24
N SER A 89 1.95 -17.03 -17.67
CA SER A 89 1.63 -16.66 -19.06
C SER A 89 1.26 -15.20 -19.24
N MET A 90 1.30 -14.41 -18.16
CA MET A 90 1.07 -12.98 -18.21
C MET A 90 2.27 -12.30 -18.87
N ARG A 91 2.02 -11.50 -19.91
CA ARG A 91 3.07 -10.70 -20.57
C ARG A 91 3.32 -9.40 -19.81
N ASP A 92 2.27 -8.84 -19.23
CA ASP A 92 2.30 -7.61 -18.47
C ASP A 92 1.34 -7.65 -17.27
N ILE A 93 1.70 -6.91 -16.23
CA ILE A 93 0.92 -6.77 -15.01
C ILE A 93 0.82 -5.29 -14.66
N ALA A 94 -0.41 -4.82 -14.48
CA ALA A 94 -0.69 -3.50 -13.95
C ALA A 94 -0.41 -3.47 -12.44
N LEU A 95 0.42 -2.52 -12.01
CA LEU A 95 0.72 -2.27 -10.61
C LEU A 95 0.00 -0.99 -10.15
N PRO A 96 -0.69 -1.03 -9.00
CA PRO A 96 -1.42 0.12 -8.49
C PRO A 96 -0.45 1.19 -7.96
N SER A 97 -0.72 2.45 -8.31
CA SER A 97 0.12 3.60 -7.94
C SER A 97 0.02 4.02 -6.47
N ASP A 98 -0.91 3.45 -5.72
CA ASP A 98 -1.17 3.75 -4.31
C ASP A 98 -0.59 2.73 -3.32
N SER A 99 0.14 1.72 -3.82
CA SER A 99 0.65 0.61 -3.01
C SER A 99 2.11 0.27 -3.28
N SER A 100 3.01 0.72 -2.40
CA SER A 100 4.41 0.31 -2.49
C SER A 100 4.65 -1.14 -2.05
N THR A 101 4.13 -1.57 -0.90
CA THR A 101 4.48 -2.89 -0.33
C THR A 101 4.03 -4.04 -1.21
N SER A 102 2.78 -4.05 -1.68
CA SER A 102 2.27 -5.14 -2.51
C SER A 102 2.96 -5.20 -3.86
N ASN A 103 3.36 -4.06 -4.44
CA ASN A 103 4.14 -4.01 -5.68
C ASN A 103 5.49 -4.70 -5.47
N LYS A 104 6.23 -4.33 -4.42
CA LYS A 104 7.54 -4.94 -4.09
C LYS A 104 7.41 -6.43 -3.78
N LEU A 105 6.36 -6.83 -3.04
CA LEU A 105 6.09 -8.24 -2.75
C LEU A 105 5.82 -9.05 -4.03
N LEU A 106 4.99 -8.54 -4.93
CA LEU A 106 4.70 -9.21 -6.20
C LEU A 106 5.97 -9.35 -7.05
N SER A 107 6.76 -8.28 -7.20
CA SER A 107 8.04 -8.32 -7.92
C SER A 107 8.99 -9.37 -7.32
N TRP A 108 9.06 -9.45 -5.98
CA TRP A 108 9.86 -10.46 -5.30
C TRP A 108 9.36 -11.88 -5.59
N ILE A 109 8.05 -12.14 -5.53
CA ILE A 109 7.45 -13.44 -5.83
C ILE A 109 7.73 -13.86 -7.29
N LEU A 110 7.50 -12.95 -8.24
CA LEU A 110 7.73 -13.20 -9.67
C LEU A 110 9.19 -13.59 -9.93
N LYS A 111 10.13 -12.81 -9.38
CA LYS A 111 11.57 -13.09 -9.47
C LYS A 111 11.92 -14.46 -8.87
N HIS A 112 11.37 -14.81 -7.71
CA HIS A 112 11.61 -16.11 -7.06
C HIS A 112 11.04 -17.30 -7.87
N ARG A 113 10.06 -17.05 -8.73
CA ARG A 113 9.50 -18.05 -9.65
C ARG A 113 10.18 -18.06 -11.03
N GLY A 114 11.12 -17.15 -11.28
CA GLY A 114 11.75 -16.98 -12.59
C GLY A 114 10.79 -16.44 -13.66
N ILE A 115 9.76 -15.70 -13.25
CA ILE A 115 8.77 -15.07 -14.14
C ILE A 115 9.08 -13.58 -14.22
N ASP A 116 9.14 -13.00 -15.42
CA ASP A 116 9.53 -11.59 -15.64
C ASP A 116 8.55 -10.87 -16.59
N PRO A 117 7.29 -10.63 -16.16
CA PRO A 117 6.32 -9.91 -16.95
C PRO A 117 6.64 -8.41 -16.91
N LYS A 118 6.28 -7.68 -17.96
CA LYS A 118 6.40 -6.22 -17.96
C LYS A 118 5.45 -5.61 -16.94
N THR A 119 5.96 -4.84 -15.99
CA THR A 119 5.12 -4.12 -15.03
C THR A 119 4.75 -2.74 -15.53
N ILE A 120 3.49 -2.33 -15.38
CA ILE A 120 2.99 -1.01 -15.79
C ILE A 120 2.28 -0.36 -14.61
N GLU A 121 2.74 0.80 -14.17
CA GLU A 121 2.04 1.54 -13.11
C GLU A 121 0.74 2.16 -13.64
N MET A 122 -0.36 1.97 -12.91
CA MET A 122 -1.70 2.46 -13.26
C MET A 122 -2.48 2.83 -11.99
N GLY A 123 -3.48 3.69 -12.14
CA GLY A 123 -4.44 3.93 -11.05
C GLY A 123 -5.24 2.65 -10.72
N PRO A 124 -5.70 2.47 -9.47
CA PRO A 124 -6.34 1.25 -9.01
C PRO A 124 -7.76 1.12 -9.56
N ASN A 125 -7.91 0.54 -10.75
CA ASN A 125 -9.19 0.20 -11.33
C ASN A 125 -9.08 -1.10 -12.14
N ILE A 126 -9.76 -2.15 -11.68
CA ILE A 126 -9.63 -3.48 -12.27
C ILE A 126 -9.95 -3.51 -13.77
N SER A 127 -10.99 -2.79 -14.20
CA SER A 127 -11.44 -2.79 -15.58
C SER A 127 -10.40 -2.16 -16.49
N THR A 128 -9.95 -0.94 -16.19
CA THR A 128 -8.97 -0.25 -17.04
C THR A 128 -7.58 -0.91 -16.99
N MET A 129 -7.22 -1.51 -15.85
CA MET A 129 -5.99 -2.29 -15.72
C MET A 129 -6.01 -3.53 -16.60
N LEU A 130 -7.09 -4.31 -16.58
CA LEU A 130 -7.23 -5.55 -17.38
C LEU A 130 -7.54 -5.31 -18.86
N GLU A 131 -8.03 -4.13 -19.23
CA GLU A 131 -8.10 -3.71 -20.63
C GLU A 131 -6.70 -3.53 -21.25
N ARG A 132 -5.72 -3.15 -20.42
CA ARG A 132 -4.36 -2.82 -20.86
C ARG A 132 -3.35 -3.94 -20.59
N CYS A 133 -3.53 -4.71 -19.52
CA CYS A 133 -2.58 -5.71 -19.06
C CYS A 133 -3.22 -7.09 -18.87
N ASP A 134 -2.43 -8.16 -19.00
CA ASP A 134 -2.88 -9.54 -18.76
C ASP A 134 -3.23 -9.80 -17.28
N GLY A 135 -2.60 -9.05 -16.36
CA GLY A 135 -2.90 -9.09 -14.93
C GLY A 135 -3.01 -7.70 -14.28
N ALA A 136 -3.70 -7.64 -13.14
CA ALA A 136 -3.90 -6.43 -12.36
C ALA A 136 -3.74 -6.72 -10.86
N LEU A 137 -2.77 -6.09 -10.22
CA LEU A 137 -2.63 -6.11 -8.76
C LEU A 137 -3.54 -5.05 -8.16
N LEU A 138 -4.31 -5.41 -7.13
CA LEU A 138 -5.16 -4.50 -6.38
C LEU A 138 -5.01 -4.70 -4.88
N ILE A 139 -5.18 -3.62 -4.14
CA ILE A 139 -5.18 -3.60 -2.68
C ILE A 139 -6.44 -2.92 -2.15
N GLY A 140 -6.76 -3.22 -0.89
CA GLY A 140 -7.90 -2.61 -0.21
C GLY A 140 -9.17 -3.42 -0.36
N ASP A 141 -10.25 -2.83 0.15
CA ASP A 141 -11.62 -3.32 0.13
C ASP A 141 -12.51 -2.54 -0.85
#